data_AF-A0A952SSY6-F1
#
_entry.id   AF-A0A952SSY6-F1
#
_cell.length_a   1.000
_cell.length_b   1.000
_cell.length_c   1.000
_cell.angle_alpha   90.00
_cell.angle_beta   90.00
_cell.angle_gamma   90.00
#
_symmetry.space_group_name_H-M   'P 1'
#
loop_
_entity.id
_entity.type
_entity.pdbx_description
1 polymer ?
#
loop_
_entity_poly.entity_id
_entity_poly.type
_entity_poly.pdbx_seq_one_letter_code
_entity_poly.pdbx_strand_id
1 'polypeptide(L)'
;MDAAASHYATPLPDDLIAVWRQVFERQQAFAEHAMKQLDDEGFFRAPGPGMNSIAIIVQHMAGNMLSRWTDFLTTDGEKPSRDRDAEFIAPEPTSSSRAALMARWNTGWAALSATLDALTPADLGRIVPIRSVPHPVHAAIARQLDHYAYHVGQINLIARLIVGTDRWQWFTIAPGATSAFNAKLFAGKGVQATPSKSKS
;
A
#
# COMPACT_ATOMS: atom_id res chain seq x y z
N MET A 1 20.20 -9.79 -3.06
CA MET A 1 20.21 -8.33 -3.29
C MET A 1 19.34 -7.69 -2.23
N ASP A 2 19.75 -6.54 -1.70
CA ASP A 2 18.91 -5.75 -0.78
C ASP A 2 17.58 -5.38 -1.48
N ALA A 3 16.45 -5.56 -0.81
CA ALA A 3 15.12 -5.37 -1.40
C ALA A 3 14.94 -3.93 -1.94
N ALA A 4 15.53 -2.94 -1.25
CA ALA A 4 15.56 -1.56 -1.71
C ALA A 4 16.33 -1.39 -3.03
N ALA A 5 17.43 -2.12 -3.23
CA ALA A 5 18.24 -2.03 -4.45
C ALA A 5 17.54 -2.60 -5.69
N SER A 6 16.68 -3.61 -5.50
CA SER A 6 15.90 -4.22 -6.60
C SER A 6 14.89 -3.24 -7.21
N HIS A 7 14.18 -2.48 -6.36
CA HIS A 7 13.11 -1.58 -6.81
C HIS A 7 13.58 -0.36 -7.63
N TYR A 8 14.82 0.11 -7.44
CA TYR A 8 15.36 1.26 -8.18
C TYR A 8 16.21 0.86 -9.41
N ALA A 9 16.60 -0.41 -9.51
CA ALA A 9 17.46 -0.88 -10.59
C ALA A 9 16.68 -1.37 -11.82
N THR A 10 15.45 -1.87 -11.60
CA THR A 10 14.56 -2.43 -12.62
C THR A 10 13.58 -1.35 -13.12
N PRO A 11 13.52 -1.06 -14.43
CA PRO A 11 12.53 -0.13 -14.97
C PRO A 11 11.11 -0.68 -14.77
N LEU A 12 10.14 0.22 -14.66
CA LEU A 12 8.73 -0.17 -14.75
C LEU A 12 8.43 -0.72 -16.15
N PRO A 13 7.48 -1.64 -16.29
CA PRO A 13 7.06 -2.16 -17.58
C PRO A 13 6.35 -1.09 -18.42
N ASP A 14 6.32 -1.27 -19.74
CA ASP A 14 5.59 -0.37 -20.66
C ASP A 14 4.07 -0.62 -20.65
N ASP A 15 3.64 -1.79 -20.16
CA ASP A 15 2.23 -2.14 -20.01
C ASP A 15 1.63 -1.52 -18.72
N LEU A 16 0.58 -0.73 -18.89
CA LEU A 16 -0.02 0.05 -17.79
C LEU A 16 -0.62 -0.82 -16.68
N ILE A 17 -1.19 -1.98 -17.03
CA ILE A 17 -1.77 -2.91 -16.05
C ILE A 17 -0.64 -3.52 -15.21
N ALA A 18 0.46 -3.93 -15.85
CA ALA A 18 1.66 -4.40 -15.18
C ALA A 18 2.29 -3.30 -14.29
N VAL A 19 2.28 -2.04 -14.71
CA VAL A 19 2.71 -0.91 -13.85
C VAL A 19 1.85 -0.83 -12.59
N TRP A 20 0.53 -0.81 -12.72
CA TRP A 20 -0.36 -0.76 -11.55
C TRP A 20 -0.15 -1.95 -10.63
N ARG A 21 -0.01 -3.16 -11.20
CA ARG A 21 0.27 -4.37 -10.44
C ARG A 21 1.52 -4.21 -9.57
N GLN A 22 2.64 -3.81 -10.16
CA GLN A 22 3.90 -3.59 -9.42
C GLN A 22 3.77 -2.48 -8.37
N VAL A 23 3.03 -1.40 -8.66
CA VAL A 23 2.81 -0.32 -7.70
C VAL A 23 1.99 -0.80 -6.50
N PHE A 24 0.88 -1.50 -6.73
CA PHE A 24 0.06 -2.05 -5.66
C PHE A 24 0.80 -3.09 -4.82
N GLU A 25 1.55 -4.00 -5.43
CA GLU A 25 2.40 -4.96 -4.72
C GLU A 25 3.43 -4.25 -3.82
N ARG A 26 4.06 -3.19 -4.33
CA ARG A 26 4.97 -2.36 -3.53
C ARG A 26 4.25 -1.68 -2.38
N GLN A 27 3.04 -1.14 -2.60
CA GLN A 27 2.24 -0.53 -1.53
C GLN A 27 1.89 -1.53 -0.43
N GLN A 28 1.48 -2.75 -0.81
CA GLN A 28 1.21 -3.83 0.14
C GLN A 28 2.47 -4.18 0.94
N ALA A 29 3.58 -4.44 0.26
CA ALA A 29 4.85 -4.79 0.89
C ALA A 29 5.34 -3.69 1.85
N PHE A 30 5.15 -2.42 1.48
CA PHE A 30 5.57 -1.29 2.30
C PHE A 30 4.73 -1.16 3.59
N ALA A 31 3.42 -1.38 3.52
CA ALA A 31 2.58 -1.44 4.72
C ALA A 31 2.95 -2.65 5.60
N GLU A 32 3.12 -3.83 5.02
CA GLU A 32 3.45 -5.03 5.78
C GLU A 32 4.83 -4.96 6.43
N HIS A 33 5.81 -4.34 5.78
CA HIS A 33 7.11 -4.05 6.37
C HIS A 33 6.99 -3.19 7.64
N ALA A 34 6.15 -2.15 7.61
CA ALA A 34 5.88 -1.33 8.77
C ALA A 34 5.18 -2.13 9.89
N MET A 35 4.15 -2.90 9.54
CA MET A 35 3.38 -3.69 10.51
C MET A 35 4.20 -4.80 11.17
N LYS A 36 5.17 -5.39 10.47
CA LYS A 36 6.07 -6.43 11.00
C LYS A 36 7.01 -5.93 12.11
N GLN A 37 7.25 -4.62 12.20
CA GLN A 37 8.09 -4.02 13.23
C GLN A 37 7.33 -3.75 14.55
N LEU A 38 6.03 -4.07 14.61
CA LEU A 38 5.17 -3.85 15.76
C LEU A 38 4.74 -5.16 16.41
N ASP A 39 4.70 -5.16 17.74
CA ASP A 39 3.93 -6.12 18.53
C ASP A 39 2.42 -5.79 18.46
N ASP A 40 1.62 -6.59 19.16
CA ASP A 40 0.16 -6.40 19.14
C ASP A 40 -0.24 -5.08 19.79
N GLU A 41 0.39 -4.70 20.91
CA GLU A 41 0.14 -3.41 21.56
C GLU A 41 0.35 -2.26 20.57
N GLY A 42 1.48 -2.23 19.87
CA GLY A 42 1.78 -1.22 18.86
C GLY A 42 0.84 -1.23 17.66
N PHE A 43 0.38 -2.41 17.22
CA PHE A 43 -0.56 -2.55 16.10
C PHE A 43 -1.94 -1.96 16.43
N PHE A 44 -2.41 -2.14 17.66
CA PHE A 44 -3.72 -1.65 18.13
C PHE A 44 -3.68 -0.24 18.72
N ARG A 45 -2.51 0.28 19.08
CA ARG A 45 -2.34 1.60 19.69
C ARG A 45 -2.67 2.73 18.70
N ALA A 46 -3.59 3.60 19.11
CA ALA A 46 -3.80 4.88 18.44
C ALA A 46 -2.67 5.87 18.82
N PRO A 47 -2.15 6.66 17.86
CA PRO A 47 -1.09 7.63 18.12
C PRO A 47 -1.55 8.84 18.96
N GLY A 48 -2.87 9.07 19.04
CA GLY A 48 -3.46 10.14 19.83
C GLY A 48 -4.99 10.09 19.83
N PRO A 49 -5.66 10.89 20.67
CA PRO A 49 -7.12 10.97 20.71
C PRO A 49 -7.73 11.31 19.34
N GLY A 50 -8.78 10.58 18.94
CA GLY A 50 -9.47 10.80 17.67
C GLY A 50 -8.70 10.33 16.42
N MET A 51 -7.51 9.72 16.59
CA MET A 51 -6.75 9.14 15.49
C MET A 51 -6.98 7.64 15.36
N ASN A 52 -6.93 7.14 14.14
CA ASN A 52 -7.03 5.71 13.88
C ASN A 52 -5.72 5.00 14.23
N SER A 53 -5.83 3.82 14.84
CA SER A 53 -4.72 2.87 14.94
C SER A 53 -4.45 2.17 13.61
N ILE A 54 -3.33 1.47 13.52
CA ILE A 54 -3.02 0.65 12.34
C ILE A 54 -4.06 -0.45 12.16
N ALA A 55 -4.55 -1.07 13.25
CA ALA A 55 -5.61 -2.05 13.21
C ALA A 55 -6.88 -1.53 12.49
N ILE A 56 -7.33 -0.31 12.81
CA ILE A 56 -8.48 0.33 12.14
C ILE A 56 -8.18 0.58 10.66
N ILE A 57 -6.99 1.09 10.33
CA ILE A 57 -6.61 1.36 8.93
C ILE A 57 -6.59 0.06 8.12
N VAL A 58 -6.04 -1.03 8.66
CA VAL A 58 -6.03 -2.37 8.05
C VAL A 58 -7.45 -2.88 7.83
N GLN A 59 -8.31 -2.75 8.82
CA GLN A 59 -9.72 -3.14 8.72
C GLN A 59 -10.45 -2.37 7.62
N HIS A 60 -10.24 -1.05 7.57
CA HIS A 60 -10.82 -0.17 6.57
C HIS A 60 -10.34 -0.50 5.16
N MET A 61 -9.02 -0.61 4.96
CA MET A 61 -8.45 -0.97 3.66
C MET A 61 -8.95 -2.34 3.18
N ALA A 62 -9.03 -3.33 4.06
CA ALA A 62 -9.53 -4.65 3.71
C ALA A 62 -11.01 -4.61 3.27
N GLY A 63 -11.88 -3.91 4.00
CA GLY A 63 -13.29 -3.76 3.63
C GLY A 63 -13.47 -2.96 2.35
N ASN A 64 -12.67 -1.91 2.17
CA ASN A 64 -12.63 -1.15 0.93
C ASN A 64 -12.21 -2.03 -0.25
N MET A 65 -11.09 -2.77 -0.16
CA MET A 65 -10.63 -3.64 -1.23
C MET A 65 -11.67 -4.69 -1.62
N LEU A 66 -12.22 -5.42 -0.65
CA LEU A 66 -13.26 -6.42 -0.91
C LEU A 66 -14.47 -5.79 -1.61
N SER A 67 -14.85 -4.57 -1.24
CA SER A 67 -15.93 -3.87 -1.92
C SER A 67 -15.56 -3.45 -3.33
N ARG A 68 -14.38 -2.86 -3.53
CA ARG A 68 -13.98 -2.27 -4.81
C ARG A 68 -13.68 -3.34 -5.86
N TRP A 69 -13.09 -4.46 -5.48
CA TRP A 69 -12.46 -5.40 -6.42
C TRP A 69 -13.24 -6.70 -6.63
N THR A 70 -14.09 -7.13 -5.71
CA THR A 70 -14.98 -8.28 -5.97
C THR A 70 -15.91 -7.94 -7.13
N ASP A 71 -16.03 -8.83 -8.12
CA ASP A 71 -16.93 -8.65 -9.26
C ASP A 71 -16.76 -7.28 -9.97
N PHE A 72 -15.50 -6.82 -10.09
CA PHE A 72 -15.11 -5.46 -10.47
C PHE A 72 -15.77 -4.95 -11.77
N LEU A 73 -15.85 -5.82 -12.78
CA LEU A 73 -16.38 -5.46 -14.11
C LEU A 73 -17.88 -5.68 -14.27
N THR A 74 -18.55 -6.23 -13.26
CA THR A 74 -19.94 -6.72 -13.36
C THR A 74 -20.90 -6.09 -12.35
N THR A 75 -20.39 -5.52 -11.26
CA THR A 75 -21.23 -4.96 -10.19
C THR A 75 -20.64 -3.65 -9.65
N ASP A 76 -21.45 -2.90 -8.88
CA ASP A 76 -21.01 -1.62 -8.29
C ASP A 76 -19.85 -1.82 -7.31
N GLY A 77 -18.86 -0.93 -7.35
CA GLY A 77 -17.72 -0.94 -6.44
C GLY A 77 -18.08 -0.67 -4.97
N GLU A 78 -19.27 -0.19 -4.65
CA GLU A 78 -19.83 -0.20 -3.29
C GLU A 78 -20.74 -1.42 -3.10
N LYS A 79 -20.21 -2.47 -2.46
CA LYS A 79 -20.96 -3.72 -2.25
C LYS A 79 -21.95 -3.55 -1.10
N PRO A 80 -23.16 -4.14 -1.20
CA PRO A 80 -24.12 -4.17 -0.09
C PRO A 80 -23.57 -4.85 1.17
N SER A 81 -22.58 -5.73 1.02
CA SER A 81 -21.90 -6.41 2.14
C SER A 81 -20.92 -5.51 2.90
N ARG A 82 -20.63 -4.30 2.41
CA ARG A 82 -19.73 -3.37 3.08
C ARG A 82 -20.47 -2.49 4.08
N ASP A 83 -20.16 -2.69 5.36
CA ASP A 83 -20.47 -1.74 6.42
C ASP A 83 -19.24 -0.86 6.66
N ARG A 84 -19.27 0.38 6.14
CA ARG A 84 -18.17 1.32 6.29
C ARG A 84 -18.03 1.82 7.72
N ASP A 85 -19.12 2.02 8.45
CA ASP A 85 -19.04 2.60 9.78
C ASP A 85 -18.45 1.59 10.76
N ALA A 86 -18.77 0.30 10.59
CA ALA A 86 -18.14 -0.79 11.33
C ALA A 86 -16.63 -0.92 11.09
N GLU A 87 -16.09 -0.45 9.95
CA GLU A 87 -14.65 -0.45 9.67
C GLU A 87 -13.85 0.48 10.60
N PHE A 88 -14.51 1.42 11.28
CA PHE A 88 -13.89 2.39 12.18
C PHE A 88 -14.16 2.10 13.67
N ILE A 89 -14.81 0.99 13.99
CA ILE A 89 -14.94 0.50 15.37
C ILE A 89 -13.63 -0.18 15.73
N ALA A 90 -13.01 0.27 16.82
CA ALA A 90 -11.73 -0.28 17.28
C ALA A 90 -11.86 -1.80 17.56
N PRO A 91 -11.07 -2.64 16.89
CA PRO A 91 -11.05 -4.08 17.18
C PRO A 91 -10.47 -4.35 18.57
N GLU A 92 -10.88 -5.45 19.18
CA GLU A 92 -10.30 -5.94 20.44
C GLU A 92 -8.78 -6.17 20.28
N PRO A 93 -7.93 -5.67 21.18
CA PRO A 93 -6.47 -5.70 21.02
C PRO A 93 -5.88 -7.06 21.43
N THR A 94 -6.16 -8.10 20.66
CA THR A 94 -5.67 -9.46 20.90
C THR A 94 -4.93 -10.03 19.69
N SER A 95 -4.07 -11.03 19.92
CA SER A 95 -3.35 -11.70 18.84
C SER A 95 -4.29 -12.39 17.84
N SER A 96 -5.43 -12.93 18.31
CA SER A 96 -6.43 -13.52 17.43
C SER A 96 -7.13 -12.46 16.58
N SER A 97 -7.45 -11.29 17.14
CA SER A 97 -7.96 -10.15 16.37
C SER A 97 -6.96 -9.70 15.30
N ARG A 98 -5.67 -9.60 15.64
CA ARG A 98 -4.64 -9.21 14.66
C ARG A 98 -4.55 -10.23 13.54
N ALA A 99 -4.54 -11.53 13.87
CA ALA A 99 -4.52 -12.60 12.87
C ALA A 99 -5.75 -12.54 11.95
N ALA A 100 -6.94 -12.31 12.49
CA ALA A 100 -8.17 -12.17 11.70
C ALA A 100 -8.14 -10.94 10.77
N LEU A 101 -7.64 -9.79 11.26
CA LEU A 101 -7.46 -8.58 10.47
C LEU A 101 -6.47 -8.79 9.32
N MET A 102 -5.33 -9.43 9.60
CA MET A 102 -4.32 -9.73 8.59
C MET A 102 -4.80 -10.76 7.56
N ALA A 103 -5.63 -11.74 7.97
CA ALA A 103 -6.27 -12.65 7.04
C ALA A 103 -7.21 -11.89 6.08
N ARG A 104 -8.05 -11.00 6.61
CA ARG A 104 -8.97 -10.18 5.80
C ARG A 104 -8.22 -9.21 4.88
N TRP A 105 -7.12 -8.61 5.36
CA TRP A 105 -6.19 -7.80 4.59
C TRP A 105 -5.65 -8.57 3.38
N ASN A 106 -5.16 -9.79 3.59
CA ASN A 106 -4.64 -10.65 2.53
C ASN A 106 -5.72 -11.01 1.50
N THR A 107 -6.95 -11.31 1.94
CA THR A 107 -8.07 -11.56 1.03
C THR A 107 -8.39 -10.33 0.16
N GLY A 108 -8.35 -9.13 0.74
CA GLY A 108 -8.56 -7.89 -0.01
C GLY A 108 -7.51 -7.66 -1.10
N TRP A 109 -6.22 -7.82 -0.77
CA TRP A 109 -5.14 -7.72 -1.76
C TRP A 109 -5.23 -8.82 -2.81
N ALA A 110 -5.60 -10.05 -2.44
CA ALA A 110 -5.79 -11.13 -3.39
C ALA A 110 -6.91 -10.82 -4.41
N ALA A 111 -8.02 -10.22 -3.97
CA ALA A 111 -9.11 -9.80 -4.85
C ALA A 111 -8.66 -8.72 -5.85
N LEU A 112 -7.86 -7.75 -5.39
CA LEU A 112 -7.22 -6.74 -6.24
C LEU A 112 -6.31 -7.38 -7.28
N SER A 113 -5.36 -8.22 -6.83
CA SER A 113 -4.38 -8.86 -7.71
C SER A 113 -5.05 -9.72 -8.77
N ALA A 114 -6.03 -10.54 -8.37
CA ALA A 114 -6.80 -11.37 -9.30
C ALA A 114 -7.57 -10.52 -10.32
N THR A 115 -8.08 -9.35 -9.92
CA THR A 115 -8.73 -8.42 -10.86
C THR A 115 -7.72 -7.89 -11.88
N LEU A 116 -6.56 -7.40 -11.43
CA LEU A 116 -5.55 -6.87 -12.35
C LEU A 116 -5.03 -7.94 -13.32
N ASP A 117 -4.89 -9.20 -12.87
CA ASP A 117 -4.47 -10.32 -13.73
C ASP A 117 -5.51 -10.67 -14.80
N ALA A 118 -6.78 -10.38 -14.56
CA ALA A 118 -7.87 -10.66 -15.50
C ALA A 118 -8.15 -9.50 -16.47
N LEU A 119 -7.65 -8.28 -16.20
CA LEU A 119 -7.88 -7.13 -17.05
C LEU A 119 -7.03 -7.17 -18.32
N THR A 120 -7.61 -6.64 -19.39
CA THR A 120 -6.91 -6.39 -20.66
C THR A 120 -6.90 -4.90 -20.99
N PRO A 121 -6.03 -4.43 -21.91
CA PRO A 121 -6.06 -3.04 -22.37
C PRO A 121 -7.42 -2.58 -22.90
N ALA A 122 -8.22 -3.49 -23.47
CA ALA A 122 -9.57 -3.21 -23.96
C ALA A 122 -10.56 -2.89 -22.84
N ASP A 123 -10.32 -3.36 -21.62
CA ASP A 123 -11.19 -3.11 -20.48
C ASP A 123 -11.02 -1.71 -19.88
N LEU A 124 -9.89 -1.03 -20.13
CA LEU A 124 -9.51 0.20 -19.44
C LEU A 124 -10.51 1.36 -19.67
N GLY A 125 -11.22 1.36 -20.79
CA GLY A 125 -12.27 2.32 -21.11
C GLY A 125 -13.67 1.92 -20.64
N ARG A 126 -13.86 0.68 -20.17
CA ARG A 126 -15.17 0.21 -19.70
C ARG A 126 -15.62 1.00 -18.49
N ILE A 127 -16.93 1.21 -18.38
CA ILE A 127 -17.53 1.92 -17.26
C ILE A 127 -17.84 0.94 -16.14
N VAL A 128 -17.35 1.25 -14.95
CA VAL A 128 -17.69 0.59 -13.68
C VAL A 128 -18.29 1.63 -12.73
N PRO A 129 -19.44 1.37 -12.09
CA PRO A 129 -19.99 2.30 -11.13
C PRO A 129 -19.33 2.13 -9.76
N ILE A 130 -19.13 3.24 -9.03
CA ILE A 130 -18.78 3.24 -7.61
C ILE A 130 -19.79 4.15 -6.92
N ARG A 131 -20.63 3.60 -6.04
CA ARG A 131 -21.77 4.31 -5.44
C ARG A 131 -22.70 4.88 -6.52
N SER A 132 -22.96 4.07 -7.54
CA SER A 132 -23.75 4.41 -8.72
C SER A 132 -23.19 5.55 -9.59
N VAL A 133 -22.00 6.07 -9.27
CA VAL A 133 -21.31 7.06 -10.09
C VAL A 133 -20.44 6.33 -11.12
N PRO A 134 -20.65 6.56 -12.43
CA PRO A 134 -19.89 5.87 -13.47
C PRO A 134 -18.45 6.38 -13.56
N HIS A 135 -17.49 5.46 -13.62
CA HIS A 135 -16.08 5.74 -13.85
C HIS A 135 -15.51 4.80 -14.90
N PRO A 136 -14.61 5.26 -15.79
CA PRO A 136 -13.84 4.33 -16.59
C PRO A 136 -12.87 3.53 -15.69
N VAL A 137 -12.59 2.27 -16.05
CA VAL A 137 -11.74 1.34 -15.27
C VAL A 137 -10.42 1.98 -14.86
N HIS A 138 -9.71 2.63 -15.78
CA HIS A 138 -8.42 3.28 -15.45
C HIS A 138 -8.56 4.35 -14.36
N ALA A 139 -9.65 5.13 -14.35
CA ALA A 139 -9.90 6.14 -13.33
C ALA A 139 -10.31 5.52 -11.99
N ALA A 140 -11.09 4.44 -12.01
CA ALA A 140 -11.45 3.68 -10.82
C ALA A 140 -10.19 3.09 -10.14
N ILE A 141 -9.25 2.55 -10.93
CA ILE A 141 -7.97 2.04 -10.45
C ILE A 141 -7.10 3.16 -9.88
N ALA A 142 -6.96 4.29 -10.59
CA ALA A 142 -6.17 5.44 -10.11
C ALA A 142 -6.69 5.98 -8.76
N ARG A 143 -8.02 6.00 -8.58
CA ARG A 143 -8.65 6.36 -7.31
C ARG A 143 -8.25 5.40 -6.17
N GLN A 144 -8.14 4.10 -6.45
CA GLN A 144 -7.71 3.13 -5.44
C GLN A 144 -6.21 3.23 -5.14
N LEU A 145 -5.39 3.52 -6.14
CA LEU A 145 -3.96 3.76 -5.95
C LEU A 145 -3.73 4.94 -4.99
N ASP A 146 -4.40 6.07 -5.23
CA ASP A 146 -4.34 7.25 -4.34
C ASP A 146 -4.78 6.91 -2.91
N HIS A 147 -5.94 6.28 -2.76
CA HIS A 147 -6.50 5.88 -1.48
C HIS A 147 -5.57 4.95 -0.69
N TYR A 148 -5.02 3.91 -1.33
CA TYR A 148 -4.11 2.98 -0.67
C TYR A 148 -2.75 3.60 -0.38
N ALA A 149 -2.23 4.46 -1.27
CA ALA A 149 -0.99 5.18 -1.00
C ALA A 149 -1.12 6.08 0.24
N TYR A 150 -2.24 6.79 0.38
CA TYR A 150 -2.55 7.60 1.56
C TYR A 150 -2.52 6.76 2.85
N HIS A 151 -3.28 5.66 2.90
CA HIS A 151 -3.36 4.83 4.11
C HIS A 151 -2.08 4.05 4.42
N VAL A 152 -1.35 3.59 3.40
CA VAL A 152 -0.02 2.98 3.59
C VAL A 152 0.97 4.00 4.18
N GLY A 153 0.88 5.27 3.77
CA GLY A 153 1.64 6.37 4.36
C GLY A 153 1.30 6.58 5.84
N GLN A 154 0.01 6.56 6.20
CA GLN A 154 -0.43 6.62 7.59
C GLN A 154 0.11 5.45 8.43
N ILE A 155 0.02 4.22 7.93
CA ILE A 155 0.56 3.02 8.60
C ILE A 155 2.04 3.20 8.89
N ASN A 156 2.82 3.65 7.90
CA ASN A 156 4.25 3.85 8.05
C ASN A 156 4.58 4.93 9.09
N LEU A 157 3.87 6.05 9.06
CA LEU A 157 4.10 7.14 10.02
C LEU A 157 3.79 6.70 11.46
N ILE A 158 2.65 6.04 11.66
CA ILE A 158 2.22 5.56 12.99
C ILE A 158 3.18 4.49 13.50
N ALA A 159 3.53 3.51 12.67
CA ALA A 159 4.47 2.45 13.04
C ALA A 159 5.82 3.03 13.43
N ARG A 160 6.35 3.96 12.63
CA ARG A 160 7.63 4.62 12.93
C ARG A 160 7.58 5.46 14.20
N LEU A 161 6.45 6.13 14.48
CA LEU A 161 6.25 6.88 15.73
C LEU A 161 6.32 5.95 16.95
N ILE A 162 5.69 4.78 16.88
CA ILE A 162 5.63 3.79 17.96
C ILE A 162 6.98 3.09 18.15
N VAL A 163 7.61 2.65 17.05
CA VAL A 163 8.92 1.98 17.08
C VAL A 163 10.03 2.95 17.50
N GLY A 164 9.91 4.23 17.13
CA GLY A 164 10.95 5.24 17.31
C GLY A 164 11.99 5.17 16.19
N THR A 165 12.47 6.34 15.76
CA THR A 165 13.34 6.46 14.57
C THR A 165 14.64 5.67 14.70
N ASP A 166 15.25 5.61 15.88
CA ASP A 166 16.55 4.94 16.08
C ASP A 166 16.47 3.42 15.90
N ARG A 167 15.28 2.84 16.08
CA ARG A 167 15.02 1.40 15.91
C ARG A 167 14.34 1.07 14.57
N TRP A 168 13.96 2.10 13.80
CA TRP A 168 13.19 1.93 12.58
C TRP A 168 14.03 1.31 11.47
N GLN A 169 13.52 0.23 10.88
CA GLN A 169 14.09 -0.40 9.70
C GLN A 169 13.45 0.20 8.46
N TRP A 170 14.27 0.76 7.55
CA TRP A 170 13.79 1.43 6.35
C TRP A 170 13.46 0.42 5.24
N PHE A 171 12.26 0.51 4.69
CA PHE A 171 11.89 -0.22 3.47
C PHE A 171 12.58 0.34 2.23
N THR A 172 12.84 1.65 2.24
CA THR A 172 13.55 2.39 1.19
C THR A 172 14.94 2.79 1.66
N ILE A 173 15.63 3.63 0.89
CA ILE A 173 16.95 4.14 1.25
C ILE A 173 16.84 5.00 2.52
N ALA A 174 17.57 4.61 3.57
CA ALA A 174 17.63 5.35 4.83
C ALA A 174 18.18 6.78 4.65
N PRO A 175 17.76 7.76 5.47
CA PRO A 175 18.34 9.10 5.48
C PRO A 175 19.86 9.05 5.60
N GLY A 176 20.56 9.80 4.76
CA GLY A 176 22.03 9.84 4.70
C GLY A 176 22.68 8.73 3.84
N ALA A 177 21.94 7.69 3.44
CA ALA A 177 22.51 6.59 2.65
C ALA A 177 22.43 6.81 1.12
N THR A 178 21.74 7.85 0.64
CA THR A 178 21.47 8.09 -0.78
C THR A 178 22.72 8.20 -1.64
N SER A 179 23.73 8.97 -1.23
CA SER A 179 24.94 9.17 -2.03
C SER A 179 25.69 7.85 -2.27
N ALA A 180 25.84 7.03 -1.23
CA ALA A 180 26.50 5.73 -1.33
C ALA A 180 25.68 4.74 -2.17
N PHE A 181 24.36 4.75 -2.05
CA PHE A 181 23.46 3.95 -2.88
C PHE A 181 23.59 4.32 -4.37
N ASN A 182 23.48 5.61 -4.69
CA ASN A 182 23.57 6.11 -6.06
C ASN A 182 24.93 5.82 -6.71
N ALA A 183 26.02 5.97 -5.96
CA ALA A 183 27.36 5.63 -6.45
C ALA A 183 27.42 4.16 -6.89
N LYS A 184 26.86 3.22 -6.11
CA LYS A 184 26.78 1.80 -6.47
C LYS A 184 25.88 1.56 -7.67
N LEU A 185 24.69 2.18 -7.70
CA LEU A 185 23.70 2.00 -8.77
C LEU A 185 24.25 2.47 -10.13
N PHE A 186 24.94 3.61 -10.14
CA PHE A 186 25.44 4.22 -11.36
C PHE A 186 26.79 3.68 -11.83
N ALA A 187 27.62 3.16 -10.92
CA ALA A 187 28.88 2.49 -11.26
C ALA A 187 28.66 1.30 -12.23
N GLY A 188 27.53 0.58 -12.12
CA GLY A 188 27.15 -0.49 -13.04
C GLY A 188 26.52 -0.03 -14.36
N LYS A 189 26.20 1.27 -14.52
CA LYS A 189 25.48 1.83 -15.66
C LYS A 189 26.28 2.87 -16.47
N GLY A 190 27.55 3.13 -16.12
CA GLY A 190 28.40 4.10 -16.82
C GLY A 190 27.95 5.58 -16.66
N VAL A 191 27.02 5.86 -15.75
CA VAL A 191 26.53 7.21 -15.49
C VAL A 191 27.39 7.84 -14.39
N GLN A 192 28.13 8.91 -14.68
CA GLN A 192 28.90 9.60 -13.65
C GLN A 192 27.96 10.34 -12.70
N ALA A 193 28.03 10.03 -11.40
CA ALA A 193 27.31 10.75 -10.37
C ALA A 193 27.84 12.19 -10.26
N THR A 194 27.02 13.18 -10.58
CA THR A 194 27.34 14.59 -10.27
C THR A 194 27.43 14.78 -8.75
N PRO A 195 28.47 15.45 -8.22
CA PRO A 195 28.63 15.64 -6.79
C PRO A 195 27.46 16.44 -6.20
N SER A 196 26.85 15.91 -5.14
CA SER A 196 25.91 16.66 -4.30
C SER A 196 26.67 17.81 -3.64
N LYS A 197 26.29 19.06 -3.96
CA LYS A 197 26.79 20.22 -3.22
C LYS A 197 26.17 20.17 -1.81
N SER A 198 26.97 19.87 -0.80
CA SER A 198 26.56 20.08 0.60
C SER A 198 26.28 21.57 0.78
N LYS A 199 25.07 21.90 1.23
CA LYS A 199 24.76 23.26 1.69
C LYS A 199 25.43 23.45 3.05
N SER A 200 26.20 24.53 3.14
CA SER A 200 26.76 25.15 4.35
C SER A 200 25.69 25.49 5.38
#